data_AF-A0A163MUV8-F1
#
_entry.id   AF-A0A163MUV8-F1
#
_cell.length_a   1.000
_cell.length_b   1.000
_cell.length_c   1.000
_cell.angle_alpha   90.00
_cell.angle_beta   90.00
_cell.angle_gamma   90.00
#
_symmetry.space_group_name_H-M   'P 1'
#
loop_
_entity.id
_entity.type
_entity.pdbx_description
1 polymer ?
#
loop_
_entity_poly.entity_id
_entity_poly.type
_entity_poly.pdbx_seq_one_letter_code
_entity_poly.pdbx_strand_id
1 'polypeptide(L)'
;MGDSSGASNIAKLMAKPRVHFGSLEEQESAKRFKHDETSQQAAIISAASSTGGGIDLDALAELADRDTGAGSLQGNQQVLAEFDRRKRAREIAVPTDDGRVRQRLREEAESESESEEEEDEEFFTPGSQALLEARQWITTYSLPRAKRRLEKQQLETQIPLTQMKVGRRELSQKLKEYTGWSSQVADERPVSQCAFSPDSKLLVTGSWSGGCKVWSVPDCKLVTTLAGHADRVGGVAFHPESTLSLDKSVANFATSGAEGSVKLWSLDSASPLATMEGHVGRVARIGYHPSGRGLDAIGRLWDLRTGRSAMALQGHIKDIIGLDWSPNGYHLASASADNSVKIWDIRALRNIYTISAHQSLVSDVKFAKGRSPMATNDSSYEASSIYGTYLTTVGYDGCVKMWSADDYRLMKSLEGHEGKVMGVDISKDGRFIASTGFDRTFKLWADENLVV
;
A
#
# COMPACT_ATOMS: atom_id res chain seq x y z
N MET A 1 39.99 4.09 34.64
CA MET A 1 40.32 2.91 33.82
C MET A 1 39.04 2.46 33.16
N GLY A 2 38.73 3.05 32.00
CA GLY A 2 37.45 2.90 31.32
C GLY A 2 37.51 1.79 30.27
N ASP A 3 36.42 1.02 30.20
CA ASP A 3 36.22 -0.19 29.41
C ASP A 3 36.68 -0.09 27.95
N SER A 4 37.82 -0.71 27.65
CA SER A 4 38.27 -1.02 26.28
C SER A 4 37.55 -2.22 25.66
N SER A 5 36.68 -2.90 26.43
CA SER A 5 35.94 -4.09 25.99
C SER A 5 34.79 -3.76 25.02
N GLY A 6 34.13 -2.60 25.17
CA GLY A 6 33.02 -2.18 24.32
C GLY A 6 33.42 -1.85 22.88
N ALA A 7 34.57 -1.21 22.67
CA ALA A 7 35.07 -0.86 21.34
C ALA A 7 35.46 -2.10 20.51
N SER A 8 35.99 -3.14 21.17
CA SER A 8 36.39 -4.40 20.52
C SER A 8 35.20 -5.20 19.98
N ASN A 9 34.04 -5.12 20.65
CA ASN A 9 32.82 -5.79 20.22
C ASN A 9 32.14 -5.09 19.04
N ILE A 10 32.22 -3.75 18.98
CA ILE A 10 31.69 -2.96 17.85
C ILE A 10 32.51 -3.22 16.58
N ALA A 11 33.84 -3.30 16.69
CA ALA A 11 34.72 -3.64 15.57
C ALA A 11 34.46 -5.07 15.04
N LYS A 12 34.20 -6.04 15.93
CA LYS A 12 33.78 -7.40 15.56
C LYS A 12 32.42 -7.47 14.85
N LEU A 13 31.50 -6.55 15.14
CA LEU A 13 30.21 -6.45 14.46
C LEU A 13 30.32 -5.82 13.06
N MET A 14 31.32 -4.96 12.83
CA MET A 14 31.59 -4.30 11.55
C MET A 14 32.35 -5.21 10.57
N ALA A 15 33.03 -6.25 11.05
CA ALA A 15 33.84 -7.17 10.24
C ALA A 15 33.06 -8.32 9.59
N LYS A 16 31.76 -8.47 9.88
CA LYS A 16 30.91 -9.46 9.19
C LYS A 16 30.42 -8.87 7.86
N PRO A 17 30.51 -9.60 6.72
CA PRO A 17 29.90 -9.15 5.47
C PRO A 17 28.40 -8.97 5.71
N ARG A 18 27.94 -7.73 5.60
CA ARG A 18 26.53 -7.37 5.79
C ARG A 18 25.77 -7.81 4.55
N VAL A 19 24.92 -8.83 4.71
CA VAL A 19 24.00 -9.29 3.67
C VAL A 19 22.85 -8.29 3.59
N HIS A 20 22.68 -7.67 2.43
CA HIS A 20 21.53 -6.82 2.12
C HIS A 20 20.39 -7.71 1.61
N PHE A 21 19.11 -7.35 1.73
CA PHE A 21 18.02 -8.25 1.33
C PHE A 21 17.34 -7.76 0.07
N GLY A 22 17.27 -8.55 -1.00
CA GLY A 22 16.40 -8.28 -2.16
C GLY A 22 14.92 -8.41 -1.82
N SER A 23 14.03 -7.74 -2.57
CA SER A 23 12.58 -7.92 -2.42
C SER A 23 12.12 -9.20 -3.12
N LEU A 24 11.24 -9.95 -2.46
CA LEU A 24 10.64 -11.20 -2.94
C LEU A 24 9.95 -11.10 -4.32
N GLU A 25 9.67 -9.88 -4.79
CA GLU A 25 9.01 -9.58 -6.06
C GLU A 25 9.86 -10.02 -7.29
N GLU A 26 11.19 -9.94 -7.20
CA GLU A 26 12.10 -10.50 -8.23
C GLU A 26 12.12 -12.05 -8.19
N GLN A 27 11.91 -12.63 -7.01
CA GLN A 27 11.83 -14.09 -6.85
C GLN A 27 10.48 -14.64 -7.32
N GLU A 28 9.37 -13.95 -7.07
CA GLU A 28 8.05 -14.35 -7.55
C GLU A 28 7.92 -14.19 -9.06
N SER A 29 8.49 -13.13 -9.65
CA SER A 29 8.55 -12.99 -11.11
C SER A 29 9.44 -14.06 -11.76
N ALA A 30 10.59 -14.41 -11.17
CA ALA A 30 11.41 -15.53 -11.63
C ALA A 30 10.75 -16.90 -11.41
N LYS A 31 10.00 -17.09 -10.32
CA LYS A 31 9.22 -18.31 -10.05
C LYS A 31 8.02 -18.43 -11.00
N ARG A 32 7.36 -17.33 -11.37
CA ARG A 32 6.29 -17.30 -12.39
C ARG A 32 6.83 -17.67 -13.77
N PHE A 33 8.00 -17.14 -14.16
CA PHE A 33 8.67 -17.53 -15.40
C PHE A 33 9.00 -19.03 -15.43
N LYS A 34 9.49 -19.60 -14.31
CA LYS A 34 9.74 -21.04 -14.20
C LYS A 34 8.44 -21.87 -14.20
N HIS A 35 7.38 -21.37 -13.58
CA HIS A 35 6.08 -22.04 -13.56
C HIS A 35 5.46 -22.12 -14.96
N ASP A 36 5.59 -21.06 -15.77
CA ASP A 36 5.12 -21.05 -17.17
C ASP A 36 5.88 -22.07 -18.05
N GLU A 37 7.19 -22.26 -17.87
CA GLU A 37 7.96 -23.29 -18.59
C GLU A 37 7.53 -24.71 -18.20
N THR A 38 7.31 -24.97 -16.91
CA THR A 38 6.84 -26.29 -16.43
C THR A 38 5.39 -26.60 -16.83
N SER A 39 4.54 -25.56 -16.93
CA SER A 39 3.14 -25.69 -17.34
C SER A 39 3.04 -26.02 -18.84
N GLN A 40 3.92 -25.45 -19.66
CA GLN A 40 4.02 -25.77 -21.09
C GLN A 40 4.51 -27.21 -21.31
N GLN A 41 5.43 -27.73 -20.49
CA GLN A 41 5.84 -29.14 -20.53
C GLN A 41 4.71 -30.10 -20.07
N ALA A 42 3.95 -29.74 -19.04
CA ALA A 42 2.83 -30.55 -18.55
C ALA A 42 1.67 -30.64 -19.57
N ALA A 43 1.40 -29.57 -20.32
CA ALA A 43 0.38 -29.56 -21.37
C ALA A 43 0.73 -30.45 -22.58
N ILE A 44 2.02 -30.63 -22.88
CA ILE A 44 2.48 -31.53 -23.96
C ILE A 44 2.30 -33.01 -23.55
N ILE A 45 2.47 -33.33 -22.27
CA ILE A 45 2.34 -34.70 -21.73
C ILE A 45 0.85 -35.11 -21.60
N SER A 46 -0.04 -34.19 -21.24
CA SER A 46 -1.48 -34.47 -21.14
C SER A 46 -2.19 -34.61 -22.49
N ALA A 47 -1.66 -34.00 -23.55
CA ALA A 47 -2.15 -34.25 -24.91
C ALA A 47 -1.87 -35.70 -25.38
N ALA A 48 -0.73 -36.28 -24.96
CA ALA A 48 -0.34 -37.65 -25.30
C ALA A 48 -1.14 -38.74 -24.56
N SER A 49 -1.74 -38.44 -23.41
CA SER A 49 -2.54 -39.41 -22.63
C SER A 49 -4.01 -39.51 -23.06
N SER A 50 -4.45 -38.68 -24.01
CA SER A 50 -5.86 -38.61 -24.44
C SER A 50 -6.27 -39.61 -25.54
N THR A 51 -5.35 -40.48 -25.99
CA THR A 51 -5.65 -41.56 -26.96
C THR A 51 -5.63 -42.93 -26.28
N GLY A 52 -6.65 -43.18 -25.44
CA GLY A 52 -6.89 -44.47 -24.78
C GLY A 52 -8.30 -44.98 -25.06
N GLY A 53 -8.52 -45.60 -26.22
CA GLY A 53 -9.75 -46.34 -26.54
C GLY A 53 -9.55 -47.83 -26.27
N GLY A 54 -10.38 -48.40 -25.38
CA GLY A 54 -10.39 -49.83 -25.06
C GLY A 54 -10.86 -50.67 -26.25
N ILE A 55 -10.26 -51.85 -26.42
CA ILE A 55 -10.62 -52.82 -27.48
C ILE A 55 -11.43 -53.95 -26.82
N ASP A 56 -12.69 -54.08 -27.23
CA ASP A 56 -13.58 -55.17 -26.86
C ASP A 56 -13.10 -56.51 -27.44
N LEU A 57 -13.19 -57.55 -26.62
CA LEU A 57 -12.52 -58.85 -26.80
C LEU A 57 -13.28 -59.84 -27.71
N ASP A 58 -14.34 -59.42 -28.40
CA ASP A 58 -15.18 -60.28 -29.25
C ASP A 58 -14.90 -60.13 -30.77
N ALA A 59 -14.05 -59.18 -31.18
CA ALA A 59 -13.77 -58.91 -32.59
C ALA A 59 -12.55 -59.67 -33.18
N LEU A 60 -11.85 -60.49 -32.40
CA LEU A 60 -10.62 -61.18 -32.83
C LEU A 60 -10.76 -62.68 -33.13
N ALA A 61 -11.97 -63.24 -32.98
CA ALA A 61 -12.23 -64.65 -33.20
C ALA A 61 -12.46 -65.04 -34.68
N GLU A 62 -12.56 -64.07 -35.61
CA GLU A 62 -12.83 -64.35 -37.04
C GLU A 62 -11.62 -64.22 -37.98
N LEU A 63 -10.41 -64.05 -37.47
CA LEU A 63 -9.19 -63.90 -38.32
C LEU A 63 -8.16 -65.03 -38.15
N ALA A 64 -8.51 -66.11 -37.47
CA ALA A 64 -7.60 -67.23 -37.17
C ALA A 64 -7.73 -68.44 -38.11
N ASP A 65 -8.24 -68.26 -39.33
CA ASP A 65 -8.12 -69.26 -40.41
C ASP A 65 -7.69 -68.58 -41.72
N ARG A 66 -6.36 -68.43 -41.88
CA ARG A 66 -5.66 -68.54 -43.18
C ARG A 66 -4.13 -68.44 -43.03
N ASP A 67 -3.52 -69.61 -43.19
CA ASP A 67 -2.24 -69.92 -43.84
C ASP A 67 -0.91 -69.34 -43.32
N THR A 68 -0.25 -70.22 -42.55
CA THR A 68 1.17 -70.61 -42.61
C THR A 68 2.13 -69.83 -43.53
N GLY A 69 3.17 -69.23 -42.92
CA GLY A 69 4.40 -68.81 -43.62
C GLY A 69 5.43 -68.13 -42.72
N ALA A 70 6.41 -68.89 -42.21
CA ALA A 70 7.76 -68.50 -41.77
C ALA A 70 7.96 -67.13 -41.08
N GLY A 71 7.97 -67.11 -39.74
CA GLY A 71 8.37 -65.94 -38.93
C GLY A 71 8.47 -66.20 -37.42
N SER A 72 8.91 -67.40 -37.02
CA SER A 72 8.69 -67.96 -35.68
C SER A 72 9.95 -68.05 -34.80
N LEU A 73 10.54 -66.93 -34.38
CA LEU A 73 11.58 -66.95 -33.32
C LEU A 73 11.48 -65.80 -32.31
N GLN A 74 11.05 -64.60 -32.71
CA GLN A 74 11.07 -63.41 -31.82
C GLN A 74 9.83 -63.29 -30.92
N GLY A 75 8.64 -63.67 -31.39
CA GLY A 75 7.42 -63.67 -30.58
C GLY A 75 7.46 -64.69 -29.43
N ASN A 76 8.03 -65.88 -29.67
CA ASN A 76 8.15 -66.91 -28.63
C ASN A 76 9.12 -66.50 -27.51
N GLN A 77 10.17 -65.73 -27.81
CA GLN A 77 11.10 -65.22 -26.80
C GLN A 77 10.46 -64.17 -25.88
N GLN A 78 9.59 -63.31 -26.40
CA GLN A 78 8.90 -62.31 -25.58
C GLN A 78 7.88 -62.94 -24.64
N VAL A 79 7.12 -63.93 -25.12
CA VAL A 79 6.17 -64.68 -24.28
C VAL A 79 6.89 -65.47 -23.18
N LEU A 80 8.05 -66.07 -23.48
CA LEU A 80 8.88 -66.75 -22.49
C LEU A 80 9.47 -65.78 -21.45
N ALA A 81 9.95 -64.61 -21.86
CA ALA A 81 10.49 -63.60 -20.95
C ALA A 81 9.41 -63.03 -20.01
N GLU A 82 8.18 -62.87 -20.50
CA GLU A 82 7.05 -62.44 -19.69
C GLU A 82 6.61 -63.53 -18.69
N PHE A 83 6.64 -64.80 -19.10
CA PHE A 83 6.42 -65.94 -18.21
C PHE A 83 7.49 -66.03 -17.12
N ASP A 84 8.76 -65.83 -17.45
CA ASP A 84 9.86 -65.83 -16.48
C ASP A 84 9.77 -64.65 -15.50
N ARG A 85 9.31 -63.47 -15.96
CA ARG A 85 9.01 -62.32 -15.09
C ARG A 85 7.86 -62.63 -14.13
N ARG A 86 6.78 -63.24 -14.63
CA ARG A 86 5.64 -63.67 -13.81
C ARG A 86 5.95 -64.85 -12.88
N LYS A 87 6.96 -65.65 -13.20
CA LYS A 87 7.43 -66.74 -12.33
C LYS A 87 8.33 -66.19 -11.22
N ARG A 88 9.27 -65.29 -11.54
CA ARG A 88 10.08 -64.58 -10.53
C ARG A 88 9.24 -63.73 -9.59
N ALA A 89 8.21 -63.05 -10.08
CA ALA A 89 7.28 -62.29 -9.23
C ALA A 89 6.46 -63.18 -8.29
N ARG A 90 6.23 -64.45 -8.63
CA ARG A 90 5.57 -65.44 -7.77
C ARG A 90 6.52 -66.13 -6.77
N GLU A 91 7.82 -66.17 -7.07
CA GLU A 91 8.86 -66.69 -6.17
C GLU A 91 9.31 -65.69 -5.09
N ILE A 92 8.99 -64.40 -5.25
CA ILE A 92 9.19 -63.40 -4.20
C ILE A 92 8.11 -63.62 -3.13
N ALA A 93 8.47 -64.37 -2.09
CA ALA A 93 7.62 -64.53 -0.92
C ALA A 93 7.50 -63.19 -0.19
N VAL A 94 6.40 -62.46 -0.46
CA VAL A 94 5.99 -61.30 0.33
C VAL A 94 5.62 -61.82 1.73
N PRO A 95 6.33 -61.41 2.79
CA PRO A 95 6.03 -61.89 4.14
C PRO A 95 4.60 -61.50 4.53
N THR A 96 3.74 -62.49 4.76
CA THR A 96 2.31 -62.35 5.11
C THR A 96 2.10 -62.00 6.59
N ASP A 97 2.99 -61.20 7.18
CA ASP A 97 2.91 -60.82 8.59
C ASP A 97 2.49 -59.34 8.69
N ASP A 98 1.19 -59.14 8.46
CA ASP A 98 0.52 -57.83 8.28
C ASP A 98 0.79 -56.86 9.44
N GLY A 99 1.03 -57.38 10.66
CA GLY A 99 1.31 -56.58 11.85
C GLY A 99 2.68 -55.90 11.81
N ARG A 100 3.72 -56.61 11.38
CA ARG A 100 5.10 -56.10 11.36
C ARG A 100 5.33 -55.13 10.20
N VAL A 101 4.63 -55.34 9.09
CA VAL A 101 4.63 -54.42 7.95
C VAL A 101 3.91 -53.12 8.29
N ARG A 102 2.74 -53.18 8.95
CA ARG A 102 2.05 -51.98 9.44
C ARG A 102 2.86 -51.20 10.48
N GLN A 103 3.60 -51.89 11.34
CA GLN A 103 4.46 -51.22 12.31
C GLN A 103 5.64 -50.51 11.64
N ARG A 104 6.31 -51.15 10.66
CA ARG A 104 7.37 -50.48 9.89
C ARG A 104 6.85 -49.33 9.03
N LEU A 105 5.70 -49.48 8.40
CA LEU A 105 5.09 -48.38 7.64
C LEU A 105 4.65 -47.23 8.55
N ARG A 106 4.29 -47.52 9.81
CA ARG A 106 4.02 -46.48 10.81
C ARG A 106 5.32 -45.83 11.29
N GLU A 107 6.38 -46.59 11.54
CA GLU A 107 7.70 -46.05 11.90
C GLU A 107 8.30 -45.23 10.75
N GLU A 108 8.13 -45.66 9.50
CA GLU A 108 8.54 -44.92 8.31
C GLU A 108 7.70 -43.66 8.13
N ALA A 109 6.37 -43.72 8.31
CA ALA A 109 5.50 -42.55 8.26
C ALA A 109 5.73 -41.57 9.43
N GLU A 110 6.05 -42.08 10.63
CA GLU A 110 6.43 -41.25 11.78
C GLU A 110 7.79 -40.59 11.52
N SER A 111 8.76 -41.30 10.91
CA SER A 111 10.06 -40.73 10.53
C SER A 111 9.98 -39.73 9.36
N GLU A 112 9.05 -39.94 8.42
CA GLU A 112 8.76 -38.98 7.35
C GLU A 112 8.09 -37.73 7.95
N SER A 113 7.17 -37.90 8.91
CA SER A 113 6.53 -36.78 9.60
C SER A 113 7.47 -35.98 10.51
N GLU A 114 8.47 -36.62 11.11
CA GLU A 114 9.54 -35.94 11.86
C GLU A 114 10.55 -35.23 10.94
N SER A 115 10.67 -35.66 9.68
CA SER A 115 11.52 -35.00 8.68
C SER A 115 10.86 -33.83 7.93
N GLU A 116 9.52 -33.70 8.03
CA GLU A 116 8.75 -32.57 7.48
C GLU A 116 8.62 -31.39 8.45
N GLU A 117 9.23 -31.47 9.65
CA GLU A 117 9.60 -30.27 10.41
C GLU A 117 10.85 -29.63 9.77
N GLU A 118 10.74 -29.25 8.50
CA GLU A 118 11.67 -28.28 7.90
C GLU A 118 11.51 -27.00 8.71
N GLU A 119 12.42 -26.77 9.66
CA GLU A 119 12.62 -25.43 10.22
C GLU A 119 12.71 -24.49 9.01
N ASP A 120 11.78 -23.55 8.90
CA ASP A 120 11.80 -22.51 7.87
C ASP A 120 13.13 -21.73 7.99
N GLU A 121 14.20 -22.25 7.39
CA GLU A 121 15.49 -21.59 7.36
C GLU A 121 15.30 -20.36 6.48
N GLU A 122 15.06 -19.22 7.13
CA GLU A 122 14.86 -17.93 6.46
C GLU A 122 16.11 -17.60 5.62
N PHE A 123 16.08 -18.00 4.35
CA PHE A 123 17.20 -17.81 3.43
C PHE A 123 17.28 -16.34 3.01
N PHE A 124 18.39 -15.70 3.34
CA PHE A 124 18.60 -14.29 3.03
C PHE A 124 19.40 -14.10 1.74
N THR A 125 18.76 -13.59 0.68
CA THR A 125 19.45 -13.25 -0.57
C THR A 125 20.11 -11.86 -0.50
N PRO A 126 21.39 -11.72 -0.90
CA PRO A 126 22.08 -10.44 -1.03
C PRO A 126 21.32 -9.52 -2.01
N GLY A 127 20.89 -8.35 -1.52
CA GLY A 127 20.19 -7.31 -2.27
C GLY A 127 21.15 -6.36 -2.98
N SER A 128 20.62 -5.54 -3.89
CA SER A 128 21.39 -4.59 -4.68
C SER A 128 21.97 -3.45 -3.83
N GLN A 129 23.08 -2.85 -4.31
CA GLN A 129 23.71 -1.71 -3.65
C GLN A 129 22.79 -0.47 -3.60
N ALA A 130 21.97 -0.26 -4.63
CA ALA A 130 20.96 0.82 -4.64
C ALA A 130 19.94 0.66 -3.49
N LEU A 131 19.57 -0.58 -3.16
CA LEU A 131 18.65 -0.86 -2.06
C LEU A 131 19.30 -0.60 -0.70
N LEU A 132 20.60 -0.87 -0.55
CA LEU A 132 21.38 -0.51 0.63
C LEU A 132 21.37 1.01 0.83
N GLU A 133 21.70 1.78 -0.21
CA GLU A 133 21.76 3.23 -0.16
C GLU A 133 20.39 3.84 0.17
N ALA A 134 19.32 3.32 -0.45
CA ALA A 134 17.96 3.72 -0.13
C ALA A 134 17.60 3.45 1.34
N ARG A 135 17.98 2.28 1.88
CA ARG A 135 17.75 1.94 3.29
C ARG A 135 18.54 2.84 4.24
N GLN A 136 19.81 3.10 3.94
CA GLN A 136 20.62 4.04 4.72
C GLN A 136 19.97 5.43 4.73
N TRP A 137 19.58 5.93 3.56
CA TRP A 137 18.87 7.20 3.44
C TRP A 137 17.58 7.22 4.28
N ILE A 138 16.73 6.19 4.18
CA ILE A 138 15.51 6.05 4.98
C ILE A 138 15.83 6.09 6.49
N THR A 139 16.89 5.41 6.95
CA THR A 139 17.26 5.44 8.38
C THR A 139 17.74 6.82 8.83
N THR A 140 18.59 7.47 8.04
CA THR A 140 19.08 8.83 8.33
C THR A 140 17.96 9.87 8.33
N TYR A 141 16.94 9.69 7.50
CA TYR A 141 15.77 10.55 7.43
C TYR A 141 14.76 10.27 8.56
N SER A 142 14.48 9.00 8.84
CA SER A 142 13.43 8.58 9.79
C SER A 142 13.85 8.69 11.25
N LEU A 143 15.10 8.35 11.61
CA LEU A 143 15.56 8.35 13.00
C LEU A 143 15.49 9.74 13.67
N PRO A 144 15.96 10.84 13.05
CA PRO A 144 15.83 12.17 13.65
C PRO A 144 14.37 12.61 13.79
N ARG A 145 13.49 12.20 12.86
CA ARG A 145 12.05 12.49 12.92
C ARG A 145 11.36 11.69 14.02
N ALA A 146 11.74 10.44 14.20
CA ALA A 146 11.26 9.60 15.31
C ALA A 146 11.70 10.17 16.67
N LYS A 147 12.96 10.63 16.77
CA LYS A 147 13.47 11.34 17.95
C LYS A 147 12.67 12.61 18.23
N ARG A 148 12.51 13.50 17.23
CA ARG A 148 11.71 14.73 17.35
C ARG A 148 10.27 14.47 17.76
N ARG A 149 9.66 13.41 17.22
CA ARG A 149 8.31 12.98 17.59
C ARG A 149 8.23 12.55 19.05
N LEU A 150 9.25 11.86 19.57
CA LEU A 150 9.31 11.42 20.96
C LEU A 150 9.58 12.59 21.92
N GLU A 151 10.48 13.50 21.58
CA GLU A 151 10.69 14.76 22.31
C GLU A 151 9.41 15.60 22.37
N LYS A 152 8.67 15.68 21.26
CA LYS A 152 7.36 16.32 21.22
C LYS A 152 6.35 15.66 22.16
N GLN A 153 6.27 14.33 22.13
CA GLN A 153 5.38 13.56 23.03
C GLN A 153 5.75 13.80 24.50
N GLN A 154 7.04 13.87 24.83
CA GLN A 154 7.50 14.21 26.18
C GLN A 154 7.07 15.62 26.60
N LEU A 155 7.19 16.61 25.71
CA LEU A 155 6.71 17.97 25.99
C LEU A 155 5.18 17.99 26.16
N GLU A 156 4.42 17.31 25.29
CA GLU A 156 2.96 17.22 25.40
C GLU A 156 2.52 16.55 26.72
N THR A 157 3.28 15.56 27.23
CA THR A 157 2.99 14.95 28.55
C THR A 157 3.23 15.89 29.74
N GLN A 158 4.03 16.96 29.58
CA GLN A 158 4.27 17.94 30.65
C GLN A 158 3.15 18.98 30.77
N ILE A 159 2.33 19.16 29.73
CA ILE A 159 1.25 20.16 29.71
C ILE A 159 0.09 19.70 30.63
N PRO A 160 -0.40 20.55 31.55
CA PRO A 160 -1.53 20.18 32.40
C PRO A 160 -2.81 19.96 31.59
N LEU A 161 -3.58 18.93 31.95
CA LEU A 161 -4.81 18.52 31.26
C LEU A 161 -5.87 19.64 31.16
N THR A 162 -5.86 20.60 32.08
CA THR A 162 -6.79 21.73 32.09
C THR A 162 -6.58 22.64 30.87
N GLN A 163 -5.33 23.00 30.59
CA GLN A 163 -4.97 23.82 29.42
C GLN A 163 -5.29 23.08 28.12
N MET A 164 -4.99 21.78 28.06
CA MET A 164 -5.35 20.95 26.90
C MET A 164 -6.86 20.94 26.65
N LYS A 165 -7.68 20.77 27.69
CA LYS A 165 -9.15 20.79 27.56
C LYS A 165 -9.68 22.14 27.09
N VAL A 166 -9.12 23.25 27.58
CA VAL A 166 -9.52 24.60 27.17
C VAL A 166 -9.16 24.83 25.70
N GLY A 167 -7.91 24.57 25.31
CA GLY A 167 -7.46 24.73 23.92
C GLY A 167 -8.26 23.84 22.94
N ARG A 168 -8.61 22.61 23.35
CA ARG A 168 -9.46 21.72 22.54
C ARG A 168 -10.89 22.25 22.40
N ARG A 169 -11.47 22.84 23.44
CA ARG A 169 -12.80 23.46 23.37
C ARG A 169 -12.80 24.69 22.46
N GLU A 170 -11.78 25.54 22.56
CA GLU A 170 -11.63 26.72 21.70
C GLU A 170 -11.46 26.31 20.24
N LEU A 171 -10.58 25.34 19.95
CA LEU A 171 -10.40 24.81 18.60
C LEU A 171 -11.69 24.19 18.08
N SER A 172 -12.35 23.38 18.90
CA SER A 172 -13.67 22.82 18.59
C SER A 172 -14.72 23.89 18.29
N GLN A 173 -14.66 25.06 18.92
CA GLN A 173 -15.58 26.16 18.67
C GLN A 173 -15.26 26.82 17.32
N LYS A 174 -13.98 27.14 17.07
CA LYS A 174 -13.51 27.67 15.78
C LYS A 174 -13.92 26.77 14.62
N LEU A 175 -13.76 25.45 14.75
CA LEU A 175 -14.15 24.51 13.70
C LEU A 175 -15.65 24.47 13.40
N LYS A 176 -16.51 24.88 14.35
CA LYS A 176 -17.97 24.96 14.10
C LYS A 176 -18.35 26.18 13.27
N GLU A 177 -17.53 27.23 13.32
CA GLU A 177 -17.66 28.49 12.59
C GLU A 177 -17.17 28.38 11.14
N TYR A 178 -16.67 27.21 10.72
CA TYR A 178 -16.27 26.98 9.33
C TYR A 178 -17.47 27.04 8.39
N THR A 179 -17.35 27.84 7.34
CA THR A 179 -18.32 28.03 6.27
C THR A 179 -17.63 28.08 4.91
N GLY A 180 -18.41 28.10 3.82
CA GLY A 180 -17.87 28.15 2.46
C GLY A 180 -17.28 29.53 2.16
N TRP A 181 -15.96 29.60 1.99
CA TRP A 181 -15.23 30.84 1.70
C TRP A 181 -15.32 31.22 0.21
N SER A 182 -15.05 30.26 -0.67
CA SER A 182 -15.08 30.47 -2.12
C SER A 182 -15.36 29.17 -2.85
N SER A 183 -15.94 29.30 -4.05
CA SER A 183 -16.25 28.19 -4.95
C SER A 183 -15.76 28.60 -6.34
N GLN A 184 -14.89 27.81 -6.95
CA GLN A 184 -14.32 28.09 -8.27
C GLN A 184 -14.46 26.88 -9.17
N VAL A 185 -14.72 27.13 -10.46
CA VAL A 185 -14.74 26.08 -11.47
C VAL A 185 -13.31 25.72 -11.82
N ALA A 186 -12.92 24.48 -11.55
CA ALA A 186 -11.57 24.05 -11.84
C ALA A 186 -11.41 23.76 -13.33
N ASP A 187 -12.30 22.96 -13.92
CA ASP A 187 -12.13 22.46 -15.29
C ASP A 187 -13.44 21.99 -15.93
N GLU A 188 -13.40 21.57 -17.21
CA GLU A 188 -14.59 21.04 -17.92
C GLU A 188 -15.02 19.66 -17.42
N ARG A 189 -14.08 18.90 -16.83
CA ARG A 189 -14.29 17.56 -16.27
C ARG A 189 -14.22 17.59 -14.74
N PRO A 190 -14.80 16.57 -14.06
CA PRO A 190 -14.79 16.52 -12.60
C PRO A 190 -13.35 16.51 -12.06
N VAL A 191 -13.19 17.10 -10.88
CA VAL A 191 -11.91 17.21 -10.18
C VAL A 191 -11.74 15.98 -9.30
N SER A 192 -10.62 15.27 -9.41
CA SER A 192 -10.36 14.06 -8.63
C SER A 192 -9.82 14.36 -7.24
N GLN A 193 -8.80 15.22 -7.16
CA GLN A 193 -8.09 15.47 -5.90
C GLN A 193 -7.53 16.90 -5.84
N CYS A 194 -7.47 17.44 -4.63
CA CYS A 194 -6.74 18.65 -4.28
C CYS A 194 -5.55 18.35 -3.36
N ALA A 195 -4.54 19.20 -3.42
CA ALA A 195 -3.45 19.25 -2.45
C ALA A 195 -3.02 20.70 -2.19
N PHE A 196 -2.79 21.05 -0.94
CA PHE A 196 -2.17 22.30 -0.54
C PHE A 196 -0.63 22.19 -0.57
N SER A 197 0.00 23.27 -0.98
CA SER A 197 1.43 23.47 -0.76
C SER A 197 1.77 23.50 0.74
N PRO A 198 3.00 23.14 1.14
CA PRO A 198 3.43 23.21 2.53
C PRO A 198 3.36 24.60 3.18
N ASP A 199 3.44 25.67 2.39
CA ASP A 199 3.28 27.08 2.81
C ASP A 199 1.82 27.56 2.75
N SER A 200 0.86 26.68 2.45
CA SER A 200 -0.59 26.96 2.31
C SER A 200 -1.01 28.00 1.27
N LYS A 201 -0.09 28.69 0.59
CA LYS A 201 -0.38 29.75 -0.40
C LYS A 201 -0.80 29.25 -1.78
N LEU A 202 -0.45 28.02 -2.11
CA LEU A 202 -0.83 27.39 -3.39
C LEU A 202 -1.69 26.16 -3.14
N LEU A 203 -2.65 25.95 -4.04
CA LEU A 203 -3.49 24.76 -4.14
C LEU A 203 -3.35 24.16 -5.53
N VAL A 204 -3.16 22.85 -5.62
CA VAL A 204 -3.16 22.12 -6.90
C VAL A 204 -4.40 21.26 -6.98
N THR A 205 -5.11 21.35 -8.10
CA THR A 205 -6.27 20.53 -8.41
C THR A 205 -5.97 19.63 -9.60
N GLY A 206 -6.25 18.33 -9.48
CA GLY A 206 -6.16 17.35 -10.59
C GLY A 206 -7.53 17.10 -11.21
N SER A 207 -7.64 17.21 -12.54
CA SER A 207 -8.88 16.99 -13.29
C SER A 207 -8.89 15.64 -14.01
N TRP A 208 -10.09 15.14 -14.29
CA TRP A 208 -10.31 13.98 -15.15
C TRP A 208 -10.04 14.25 -16.64
N SER A 209 -9.73 15.49 -17.02
CA SER A 209 -9.22 15.85 -18.35
C SER A 209 -7.75 15.50 -18.55
N GLY A 210 -7.02 15.13 -17.49
CA GLY A 210 -5.56 14.99 -17.52
C GLY A 210 -4.82 16.30 -17.19
N GLY A 211 -5.55 17.42 -17.10
CA GLY A 211 -5.03 18.70 -16.66
C GLY A 211 -4.91 18.81 -15.15
N CYS A 212 -3.81 19.39 -14.68
CA CYS A 212 -3.67 19.90 -13.32
C CYS A 212 -3.65 21.43 -13.37
N LYS A 213 -4.26 22.08 -12.38
CA LYS A 213 -4.24 23.55 -12.28
C LYS A 213 -3.73 23.97 -10.91
N VAL A 214 -2.93 25.02 -10.89
CA VAL A 214 -2.39 25.62 -9.67
C VAL A 214 -3.10 26.94 -9.40
N TRP A 215 -3.59 27.08 -8.19
CA TRP A 215 -4.37 28.23 -7.72
C TRP A 215 -3.64 28.92 -6.58
N SER A 216 -3.71 30.26 -6.56
CA SER A 216 -3.25 31.04 -5.42
C SER A 216 -4.33 31.07 -4.34
N VAL A 217 -3.97 30.84 -3.09
CA VAL A 217 -4.82 30.94 -1.91
C VAL A 217 -4.37 32.17 -1.11
N PRO A 218 -5.28 33.07 -0.65
CA PRO A 218 -6.75 32.93 -0.57
C PRO A 218 -7.56 33.38 -1.81
N ASP A 219 -6.97 34.18 -2.71
CA ASP A 219 -7.66 34.83 -3.83
C ASP A 219 -8.32 33.88 -4.84
N CYS A 220 -7.94 32.60 -4.84
CA CYS A 220 -8.36 31.57 -5.78
C CYS A 220 -8.19 31.92 -7.26
N LYS A 221 -7.15 32.69 -7.59
CA LYS A 221 -6.75 33.00 -8.97
C LYS A 221 -5.92 31.86 -9.55
N LEU A 222 -6.13 31.57 -10.83
CA LEU A 222 -5.35 30.60 -11.57
C LEU A 222 -3.93 31.14 -11.80
N VAL A 223 -2.92 30.38 -11.36
CA VAL A 223 -1.50 30.74 -11.55
C VAL A 223 -0.95 30.03 -12.78
N THR A 224 -1.07 28.70 -12.84
CA THR A 224 -0.57 27.89 -13.95
C THR A 224 -1.54 26.75 -14.28
N THR A 225 -1.57 26.39 -15.56
CA THR A 225 -2.23 25.18 -16.06
C THR A 225 -1.16 24.21 -16.54
N LEU A 226 -1.22 22.99 -16.05
CA LEU A 226 -0.26 21.92 -16.27
C LEU A 226 -0.98 20.82 -17.04
N ALA A 227 -0.75 20.76 -18.35
CA ALA A 227 -1.31 19.72 -19.19
C ALA A 227 -0.21 18.70 -19.48
N GLY A 228 -0.35 17.50 -18.92
CA GLY A 228 0.66 16.45 -19.08
C GLY A 228 0.09 15.04 -19.15
N HIS A 229 -0.95 14.71 -18.39
CA HIS A 229 -1.55 13.38 -18.41
C HIS A 229 -2.51 13.22 -19.58
N ALA A 230 -2.52 12.06 -20.23
CA ALA A 230 -3.45 11.75 -21.32
C ALA A 230 -4.79 11.21 -20.80
N ASP A 231 -4.79 10.53 -19.65
CA ASP A 231 -6.02 10.10 -18.95
C ASP A 231 -6.22 10.83 -17.61
N ARG A 232 -7.31 10.49 -16.92
CA ARG A 232 -7.76 11.04 -15.64
C ARG A 232 -6.63 11.08 -14.61
N VAL A 233 -6.42 12.25 -14.01
CA VAL A 233 -5.52 12.39 -12.88
C VAL A 233 -6.12 11.66 -11.67
N GLY A 234 -5.36 10.75 -11.06
CA GLY A 234 -5.75 10.00 -9.86
C GLY A 234 -5.54 10.83 -8.61
N GLY A 235 -4.27 11.12 -8.30
CA GLY A 235 -3.90 11.90 -7.14
C GLY A 235 -2.75 12.87 -7.35
N VAL A 236 -2.75 13.87 -6.47
CA VAL A 236 -1.81 14.98 -6.44
C VAL A 236 -1.18 15.01 -5.05
N ALA A 237 0.14 15.19 -4.99
CA ALA A 237 0.85 15.38 -3.74
C ALA A 237 1.98 16.38 -3.89
N PHE A 238 2.17 17.22 -2.87
CA PHE A 238 3.30 18.12 -2.77
C PHE A 238 4.47 17.47 -2.04
N HIS A 239 5.69 17.83 -2.47
CA HIS A 239 6.89 17.52 -1.71
C HIS A 239 6.81 18.22 -0.34
N PRO A 240 7.17 17.56 0.78
CA PRO A 240 7.01 18.13 2.13
C PRO A 240 7.80 19.43 2.36
N GLU A 241 8.84 19.67 1.57
CA GLU A 241 9.70 20.86 1.63
C GLU A 241 9.48 21.84 0.46
N SER A 242 8.53 21.54 -0.43
CA SER A 242 8.13 22.43 -1.52
C SER A 242 7.81 23.82 -0.98
N THR A 243 8.32 24.86 -1.63
CA THR A 243 8.05 26.27 -1.30
C THR A 243 8.58 26.74 0.07
N LEU A 244 9.11 25.84 0.92
CA LEU A 244 9.73 26.18 2.20
C LEU A 244 11.25 26.36 2.06
N SER A 245 11.95 25.29 1.64
CA SER A 245 13.40 25.28 1.46
C SER A 245 13.81 24.91 0.03
N LEU A 246 12.91 24.30 -0.74
CA LEU A 246 13.17 23.93 -2.12
C LEU A 246 12.92 25.11 -3.07
N ASP A 247 13.81 25.20 -4.06
CA ASP A 247 13.65 26.11 -5.18
C ASP A 247 12.48 25.66 -6.08
N LYS A 248 11.85 26.64 -6.74
CA LYS A 248 10.67 26.43 -7.60
C LYS A 248 10.99 25.63 -8.86
N SER A 249 12.27 25.63 -9.28
CA SER A 249 12.80 24.93 -10.43
C SER A 249 12.89 23.41 -10.25
N VAL A 250 12.99 22.94 -9.00
CA VAL A 250 13.09 21.52 -8.64
C VAL A 250 11.70 20.86 -8.66
N ALA A 251 11.64 19.52 -8.66
CA ALA A 251 10.40 18.78 -8.52
C ALA A 251 9.70 19.09 -7.19
N ASN A 252 8.65 19.92 -7.26
CA ASN A 252 7.92 20.43 -6.11
C ASN A 252 6.66 19.60 -5.82
N PHE A 253 6.07 18.98 -6.84
CA PHE A 253 4.90 18.11 -6.66
C PHE A 253 4.86 16.98 -7.69
N ALA A 254 4.07 15.96 -7.35
CA ALA A 254 3.88 14.75 -8.14
C ALA A 254 2.39 14.55 -8.41
N THR A 255 2.10 14.00 -9.58
CA THR A 255 0.75 13.73 -10.06
C THR A 255 0.68 12.33 -10.66
N SER A 256 -0.42 11.63 -10.46
CA SER A 256 -0.65 10.28 -11.02
C SER A 256 -1.71 10.36 -12.08
N GLY A 257 -1.50 9.61 -13.16
CA GLY A 257 -2.51 9.36 -14.18
C GLY A 257 -3.13 7.97 -14.06
N ALA A 258 -4.34 7.84 -14.57
CA ALA A 258 -4.98 6.55 -14.77
C ALA A 258 -4.27 5.68 -15.83
N GLU A 259 -3.42 6.30 -16.65
CA GLU A 259 -2.50 5.66 -17.59
C GLU A 259 -1.35 4.88 -16.92
N GLY A 260 -1.25 4.89 -15.59
CA GLY A 260 -0.19 4.20 -14.84
C GLY A 260 1.11 5.02 -14.72
N SER A 261 1.14 6.23 -15.29
CA SER A 261 2.28 7.14 -15.20
C SER A 261 2.23 8.02 -13.96
N VAL A 262 3.40 8.34 -13.43
CA VAL A 262 3.60 9.37 -12.40
C VAL A 262 4.45 10.48 -12.99
N LYS A 263 3.94 11.72 -12.97
CA LYS A 263 4.64 12.89 -13.50
C LYS A 263 5.09 13.80 -12.37
N LEU A 264 6.36 14.18 -12.40
CA LEU A 264 6.98 15.14 -11.49
C LEU A 264 7.00 16.52 -12.14
N TRP A 265 6.69 17.54 -11.35
CA TRP A 265 6.51 18.90 -11.83
C TRP A 265 7.32 19.90 -11.01
N SER A 266 7.84 20.91 -11.68
CA SER A 266 8.29 22.15 -11.07
C SER A 266 7.14 23.16 -11.03
N LEU A 267 7.27 24.20 -10.21
CA LEU A 267 6.30 25.29 -10.17
C LEU A 267 6.50 26.30 -11.32
N ASP A 268 7.71 26.36 -11.87
CA ASP A 268 8.06 27.33 -12.92
C ASP A 268 7.80 26.81 -14.35
N SER A 269 7.76 25.48 -14.55
CA SER A 269 7.52 24.90 -15.86
C SER A 269 6.10 24.37 -16.00
N ALA A 270 5.48 24.64 -17.14
CA ALA A 270 4.21 24.05 -17.54
C ALA A 270 4.36 22.63 -18.13
N SER A 271 5.59 22.15 -18.34
CA SER A 271 5.91 20.79 -18.80
C SER A 271 6.36 19.91 -17.63
N PRO A 272 6.07 18.59 -17.67
CA PRO A 272 6.56 17.68 -16.65
C PRO A 272 8.10 17.57 -16.74
N LEU A 273 8.78 17.55 -15.60
CA LEU A 273 10.23 17.36 -15.52
C LEU A 273 10.64 15.93 -15.82
N ALA A 274 9.86 14.99 -15.28
CA ALA A 274 10.08 13.56 -15.46
C ALA A 274 8.75 12.82 -15.48
N THR A 275 8.66 11.82 -16.35
CA THR A 275 7.56 10.86 -16.38
C THR A 275 8.12 9.52 -15.95
N MET A 276 7.58 8.97 -14.87
CA MET A 276 7.88 7.64 -14.38
C MET A 276 6.80 6.68 -14.86
N GLU A 277 7.22 5.65 -15.57
CA GLU A 277 6.36 4.61 -16.13
C GLU A 277 6.78 3.26 -15.52
N GLY A 278 5.83 2.38 -15.26
CA GLY A 278 6.11 1.08 -14.63
C GLY A 278 4.89 0.40 -14.02
N HIS A 279 3.80 1.13 -13.78
CA HIS A 279 2.55 0.54 -13.30
C HIS A 279 1.69 0.08 -14.48
N VAL A 280 1.36 -1.22 -14.50
CA VAL A 280 0.47 -1.83 -15.51
C VAL A 280 -1.01 -1.47 -15.27
N GLY A 281 -1.34 -0.94 -14.08
CA GLY A 281 -2.69 -0.53 -13.70
C GLY A 281 -2.82 0.94 -13.30
N ARG A 282 -4.06 1.41 -13.18
CA ARG A 282 -4.40 2.79 -12.77
C ARG A 282 -3.84 3.11 -11.38
N VAL A 283 -3.06 4.19 -11.29
CA VAL A 283 -2.61 4.72 -10.00
C VAL A 283 -3.70 5.63 -9.44
N ALA A 284 -4.42 5.15 -8.43
CA ALA A 284 -5.57 5.87 -7.86
C ALA A 284 -5.14 7.10 -7.06
N ARG A 285 -4.01 7.05 -6.35
CA ARG A 285 -3.47 8.19 -5.59
C ARG A 285 -1.95 8.16 -5.49
N ILE A 286 -1.40 9.36 -5.30
CA ILE A 286 -0.02 9.59 -4.90
C ILE A 286 -0.04 10.37 -3.58
N GLY A 287 0.90 10.03 -2.69
CA GLY A 287 1.23 10.82 -1.52
C GLY A 287 2.75 10.77 -1.32
N TYR A 288 3.38 11.90 -1.04
CA TYR A 288 4.76 11.89 -0.53
C TYR A 288 4.74 11.33 0.88
N HIS A 289 5.45 10.23 1.10
CA HIS A 289 5.58 9.64 2.42
C HIS A 289 6.94 10.01 3.02
N PRO A 290 7.03 10.17 4.33
CA PRO A 290 8.29 10.10 5.07
C PRO A 290 9.05 8.74 5.00
N SER A 291 8.59 7.74 4.23
CA SER A 291 8.96 6.29 4.21
C SER A 291 7.87 5.36 3.55
N GLY A 292 7.39 5.60 2.32
CA GLY A 292 6.07 5.08 1.85
C GLY A 292 5.93 3.69 1.26
N ARG A 293 4.67 3.22 1.15
CA ARG A 293 4.08 2.17 0.26
C ARG A 293 2.59 1.96 0.64
N GLY A 294 1.62 1.52 -0.18
CA GLY A 294 1.51 1.05 -1.57
C GLY A 294 0.15 0.31 -1.71
N LEU A 295 -0.56 0.48 -2.82
CA LEU A 295 -1.94 0.01 -3.05
C LEU A 295 -2.02 -1.50 -3.32
N ASP A 296 -2.82 -2.20 -2.53
CA ASP A 296 -3.53 -3.45 -2.84
C ASP A 296 -4.99 -3.22 -2.42
N ALA A 297 -5.96 -3.90 -3.05
CA ALA A 297 -7.39 -3.81 -2.66
C ALA A 297 -7.65 -4.20 -1.19
N ILE A 298 -6.64 -4.81 -0.54
CA ILE A 298 -6.55 -5.02 0.89
C ILE A 298 -5.51 -4.04 1.43
N GLY A 299 -5.93 -3.07 2.26
CA GLY A 299 -4.99 -2.16 2.90
C GLY A 299 -3.96 -2.94 3.70
N ARG A 300 -2.68 -2.85 3.34
CA ARG A 300 -1.58 -3.50 4.06
C ARG A 300 -0.59 -2.44 4.48
N LEU A 301 -0.18 -2.49 5.74
CA LEU A 301 0.96 -1.75 6.26
C LEU A 301 2.22 -2.57 6.02
N TRP A 302 3.22 -1.95 5.42
CA TRP A 302 4.49 -2.59 5.09
C TRP A 302 5.62 -2.03 5.95
N ASP A 303 6.48 -2.90 6.49
CA ASP A 303 7.76 -2.47 7.05
C ASP A 303 8.79 -2.35 5.92
N LEU A 304 9.32 -1.14 5.72
CA LEU A 304 10.32 -0.88 4.68
C LEU A 304 11.67 -1.59 4.93
N ARG A 305 12.02 -1.88 6.18
CA ARG A 305 13.32 -2.48 6.51
C ARG A 305 13.34 -3.96 6.11
N THR A 306 12.23 -4.65 6.36
CA THR A 306 12.10 -6.10 6.17
C THR A 306 11.34 -6.45 4.89
N GLY A 307 10.58 -5.51 4.33
CA GLY A 307 9.68 -5.76 3.20
C GLY A 307 8.48 -6.64 3.57
N ARG A 308 8.31 -7.00 4.85
CA ARG A 308 7.19 -7.82 5.33
C ARG A 308 5.96 -6.93 5.56
N SER A 309 4.77 -7.49 5.33
CA SER A 309 3.53 -6.85 5.74
C SER A 309 3.46 -6.84 7.26
N ALA A 310 3.57 -5.66 7.88
CA ALA A 310 3.49 -5.48 9.32
C ALA A 310 2.06 -5.68 9.85
N MET A 311 1.06 -5.26 9.06
CA MET A 311 -0.35 -5.37 9.45
C MET A 311 -1.25 -5.43 8.21
N ALA A 312 -2.20 -6.36 8.18
CA ALA A 312 -3.30 -6.32 7.23
C ALA A 312 -4.47 -5.53 7.86
N LEU A 313 -4.95 -4.49 7.17
CA LEU A 313 -6.11 -3.69 7.58
C LEU A 313 -7.40 -4.41 7.19
N GLN A 314 -7.60 -5.59 7.77
CA GLN A 314 -8.79 -6.41 7.54
C GLN A 314 -9.87 -6.02 8.55
N GLY A 315 -10.98 -5.50 8.03
CA GLY A 315 -12.11 -5.07 8.88
C GLY A 315 -13.15 -4.24 8.16
N HIS A 316 -12.82 -3.70 6.98
CA HIS A 316 -13.80 -3.09 6.08
C HIS A 316 -14.55 -4.16 5.28
N ILE A 317 -15.83 -3.89 4.99
CA ILE A 317 -16.69 -4.79 4.21
C ILE A 317 -16.41 -4.64 2.71
N LYS A 318 -16.00 -3.44 2.29
CA LYS A 318 -15.70 -3.08 0.91
C LYS A 318 -14.31 -2.45 0.79
N ASP A 319 -13.90 -2.17 -0.44
CA ASP A 319 -12.60 -1.61 -0.79
C ASP A 319 -12.26 -0.34 -0.01
N ILE A 320 -10.97 -0.21 0.34
CA ILE A 320 -10.41 0.98 0.97
C ILE A 320 -10.04 1.97 -0.14
N ILE A 321 -10.60 3.17 -0.08
CA ILE A 321 -10.45 4.20 -1.11
C ILE A 321 -9.42 5.25 -0.69
N GLY A 322 -9.40 5.59 0.59
CA GLY A 322 -8.55 6.63 1.16
C GLY A 322 -7.81 6.13 2.39
N LEU A 323 -6.58 6.57 2.56
CA LEU A 323 -5.77 6.31 3.74
C LEU A 323 -5.03 7.59 4.11
N ASP A 324 -5.02 7.92 5.40
CA ASP A 324 -4.13 8.96 5.89
C ASP A 324 -3.55 8.65 7.26
N TRP A 325 -2.30 9.04 7.40
CA TRP A 325 -1.55 8.90 8.65
C TRP A 325 -1.87 10.07 9.55
N SER A 326 -2.15 9.74 10.80
CA SER A 326 -2.17 10.77 11.83
C SER A 326 -0.76 11.34 12.01
N PRO A 327 -0.65 12.61 12.40
CA PRO A 327 0.64 13.25 12.58
C PRO A 327 1.43 12.67 13.77
N ASN A 328 0.76 11.94 14.67
CA ASN A 328 1.39 11.23 15.77
C ASN A 328 2.18 9.97 15.29
N GLY A 329 1.98 9.54 14.03
CA GLY A 329 2.70 8.45 13.38
C GLY A 329 2.46 7.05 13.94
N TYR A 330 1.39 6.83 14.70
CA TYR A 330 0.96 5.50 15.16
C TYR A 330 -0.54 5.24 14.95
N HIS A 331 -1.37 6.28 14.81
CA HIS A 331 -2.73 6.13 14.30
C HIS A 331 -2.79 6.25 12.77
N LEU A 332 -3.59 5.40 12.16
CA LEU A 332 -3.91 5.41 10.73
C LEU A 332 -5.43 5.46 10.56
N ALA A 333 -5.93 6.32 9.69
CA ALA A 333 -7.33 6.33 9.29
C ALA A 333 -7.49 5.70 7.90
N SER A 334 -8.41 4.75 7.78
CA SER A 334 -8.81 4.15 6.51
C SER A 334 -10.26 4.52 6.18
N ALA A 335 -10.46 4.97 4.95
CA ALA A 335 -11.73 5.33 4.36
C ALA A 335 -12.16 4.24 3.40
N SER A 336 -13.39 3.75 3.50
CA SER A 336 -13.86 2.66 2.66
C SER A 336 -15.15 3.01 1.92
N ALA A 337 -15.38 2.22 0.86
CA ALA A 337 -16.64 2.17 0.14
C ALA A 337 -17.83 1.68 0.98
N ASP A 338 -17.57 1.15 2.19
CA ASP A 338 -18.60 0.73 3.16
C ASP A 338 -19.20 1.89 3.98
N ASN A 339 -18.91 3.13 3.60
CA ASN A 339 -19.37 4.38 4.23
C ASN A 339 -18.76 4.63 5.63
N SER A 340 -17.87 3.74 6.08
CA SER A 340 -17.20 3.85 7.37
C SER A 340 -15.76 4.32 7.24
N VAL A 341 -15.28 4.98 8.29
CA VAL A 341 -13.87 5.29 8.49
C VAL A 341 -13.40 4.53 9.71
N LYS A 342 -12.33 3.75 9.57
CA LYS A 342 -11.74 2.98 10.67
C LYS A 342 -10.44 3.63 11.11
N ILE A 343 -10.28 3.75 12.42
CA ILE A 343 -9.05 4.21 13.04
C ILE A 343 -8.29 3.02 13.59
N TRP A 344 -7.04 2.88 13.18
CA TRP A 344 -6.16 1.78 13.53
C TRP A 344 -5.06 2.27 14.45
N ASP A 345 -4.75 1.49 15.48
CA ASP A 345 -3.48 1.61 16.19
C ASP A 345 -2.50 0.59 15.63
N ILE A 346 -1.34 1.05 15.22
CA ILE A 346 -0.28 0.18 14.73
C ILE A 346 0.43 -0.51 15.90
N ARG A 347 0.48 0.13 17.08
CA ARG A 347 1.14 -0.45 18.26
C ARG A 347 0.33 -1.61 18.82
N ALA A 348 -0.99 -1.46 18.81
CA ALA A 348 -1.91 -2.49 19.27
C ALA A 348 -2.38 -3.43 18.14
N LEU A 349 -1.93 -3.20 16.89
CA LEU A 349 -2.29 -3.96 15.69
C LEU A 349 -3.79 -4.24 15.56
N ARG A 350 -4.63 -3.28 15.98
CA ARG A 350 -6.10 -3.44 15.99
C ARG A 350 -6.82 -2.16 15.62
N ASN A 351 -8.07 -2.33 15.19
CA ASN A 351 -8.98 -1.21 15.10
C ASN A 351 -9.30 -0.69 16.51
N ILE A 352 -9.15 0.61 16.73
CA ILE A 352 -9.57 1.28 17.97
C ILE A 352 -11.04 1.65 17.85
N TYR A 353 -11.40 2.28 16.73
CA TYR A 353 -12.69 2.91 16.57
C TYR A 353 -13.18 2.79 15.13
N THR A 354 -14.49 2.64 14.96
CA THR A 354 -15.16 2.64 13.66
C THR A 354 -16.15 3.80 13.65
N ILE A 355 -15.91 4.76 12.76
CA ILE A 355 -16.73 5.95 12.54
C ILE A 355 -17.69 5.64 11.39
N SER A 356 -19.00 5.68 11.64
CA SER A 356 -20.01 5.70 10.58
C SER A 356 -20.10 7.13 10.02
N ALA A 357 -19.22 7.47 9.08
CA ALA A 357 -18.98 8.86 8.72
C ALA A 357 -20.05 9.42 7.76
N HIS A 358 -20.38 8.69 6.70
CA HIS A 358 -21.20 9.19 5.59
C HIS A 358 -22.40 8.28 5.30
N GLN A 359 -23.38 8.80 4.56
CA GLN A 359 -24.51 7.99 4.07
C GLN A 359 -24.15 7.22 2.78
N SER A 360 -23.11 7.69 2.08
CA SER A 360 -22.54 7.10 0.87
C SER A 360 -21.05 6.85 1.06
N LEU A 361 -20.37 6.36 0.03
CA LEU A 361 -18.98 5.95 0.10
C LEU A 361 -18.08 7.12 0.53
N VAL A 362 -17.06 6.81 1.35
CA VAL A 362 -16.07 7.79 1.79
C VAL A 362 -14.95 7.84 0.77
N SER A 363 -14.79 8.97 0.10
CA SER A 363 -13.82 9.15 -0.98
C SER A 363 -12.43 9.50 -0.48
N ASP A 364 -12.33 10.21 0.64
CA ASP A 364 -11.06 10.61 1.24
C ASP A 364 -11.17 10.88 2.74
N VAL A 365 -10.03 10.74 3.41
CA VAL A 365 -9.84 11.11 4.81
C VAL A 365 -8.49 11.81 4.93
N LYS A 366 -8.47 12.93 5.66
CA LYS A 366 -7.24 13.66 6.00
C LYS A 366 -7.21 14.02 7.47
N PHE A 367 -6.09 13.76 8.12
CA PHE A 367 -5.81 14.33 9.42
C PHE A 367 -5.28 15.76 9.28
N ALA A 368 -5.61 16.60 10.25
CA ALA A 368 -5.05 17.94 10.35
C ALA A 368 -3.54 17.85 10.62
N LYS A 369 -2.74 17.99 9.56
CA LYS A 369 -1.28 18.06 9.64
C LYS A 369 -0.90 19.52 9.82
N GLY A 370 -1.04 20.03 11.04
CA GLY A 370 -0.63 21.39 11.37
C GLY A 370 0.84 21.65 11.03
N ARG A 371 1.25 22.92 11.02
CA ARG A 371 2.66 23.30 10.96
C ARG A 371 3.38 22.64 12.12
N SER A 372 4.41 21.83 11.82
CA SER A 372 5.26 21.27 12.87
C SER A 372 5.90 22.45 13.61
N PRO A 373 5.73 22.59 14.95
CA PRO A 373 6.28 23.72 15.71
C PRO A 373 7.80 23.90 15.52
N MET A 374 8.50 22.83 15.16
CA MET A 374 9.96 22.81 14.96
C MET A 374 10.47 23.19 13.56
N ALA A 375 9.60 23.49 12.58
CA ALA A 375 10.08 23.99 11.26
C ALA A 375 10.57 25.44 11.34
N THR A 376 10.22 26.14 12.41
CA THR A 376 10.74 27.45 12.79
C THR A 376 11.49 27.29 14.09
N ASN A 377 12.64 27.94 14.23
CA ASN A 377 13.49 27.91 15.43
C ASN A 377 12.85 28.60 16.65
N ASP A 378 11.53 28.75 16.65
CA ASP A 378 10.78 29.51 17.63
C ASP A 378 10.22 28.54 18.68
N SER A 379 10.73 28.66 19.90
CA SER A 379 10.44 27.78 21.04
C SER A 379 9.10 28.06 21.71
N SER A 380 8.24 28.89 21.11
CA SER A 380 6.87 29.08 21.56
C SER A 380 6.03 27.89 21.11
N TYR A 381 5.88 26.92 22.00
CA TYR A 381 4.83 25.90 21.90
C TYR A 381 3.49 26.64 21.94
N GLU A 382 3.00 27.08 20.79
CA GLU A 382 1.69 27.70 20.71
C GLU A 382 0.68 26.58 20.94
N ALA A 383 0.00 26.62 22.09
CA ALA A 383 -1.04 25.66 22.50
C ALA A 383 -2.21 25.58 21.50
N SER A 384 -2.20 26.43 20.47
CA SER A 384 -3.07 26.45 19.30
C SER A 384 -2.68 25.43 18.21
N SER A 385 -1.58 24.68 18.36
CA SER A 385 -1.12 23.76 17.31
C SER A 385 -2.23 22.77 16.92
N ILE A 386 -2.76 22.95 15.71
CA ILE A 386 -3.86 22.20 15.10
C ILE A 386 -3.44 20.75 14.74
N TYR A 387 -2.27 20.34 15.19
CA TYR A 387 -1.61 19.11 14.83
C TYR A 387 -2.33 17.88 15.38
N GLY A 388 -2.99 17.14 14.49
CA GLY A 388 -3.68 15.88 14.81
C GLY A 388 -4.88 16.07 15.72
N THR A 389 -5.46 17.27 15.80
CA THR A 389 -6.58 17.56 16.71
C THR A 389 -7.93 17.19 16.12
N TYR A 390 -8.06 17.25 14.80
CA TYR A 390 -9.24 16.85 14.07
C TYR A 390 -8.88 16.08 12.80
N LEU A 391 -9.87 15.40 12.25
CA LEU A 391 -9.82 14.74 10.95
C LEU A 391 -11.00 15.21 10.10
N THR A 392 -10.79 15.28 8.80
CA THR A 392 -11.82 15.62 7.83
C THR A 392 -12.07 14.41 6.95
N THR A 393 -13.34 14.03 6.84
CA THR A 393 -13.81 12.95 5.97
C THR A 393 -14.68 13.54 4.87
N VAL A 394 -14.66 12.91 3.72
CA VAL A 394 -15.42 13.35 2.57
C VAL A 394 -16.14 12.19 1.92
N GLY A 395 -17.39 12.42 1.52
CA GLY A 395 -18.26 11.40 0.96
C GLY A 395 -18.89 11.77 -0.36
N TYR A 396 -19.42 10.74 -1.03
CA TYR A 396 -20.25 10.90 -2.22
C TYR A 396 -21.66 11.42 -1.92
N ASP A 397 -21.96 11.67 -0.64
CA ASP A 397 -23.17 12.34 -0.18
C ASP A 397 -23.14 13.87 -0.38
N GLY A 398 -22.03 14.42 -0.92
CA GLY A 398 -21.88 15.87 -1.10
C GLY A 398 -21.37 16.58 0.15
N CYS A 399 -21.18 15.85 1.25
CA CYS A 399 -20.80 16.40 2.54
C CYS A 399 -19.29 16.30 2.78
N VAL A 400 -18.74 17.33 3.39
CA VAL A 400 -17.42 17.31 4.04
C VAL A 400 -17.66 17.35 5.54
N LYS A 401 -17.21 16.34 6.28
CA LYS A 401 -17.45 16.24 7.73
C LYS A 401 -16.16 16.36 8.50
N MET A 402 -16.21 17.12 9.59
CA MET A 402 -15.08 17.34 10.49
C MET A 402 -15.33 16.62 11.80
N TRP A 403 -14.34 15.86 12.26
CA TRP A 403 -14.44 15.05 13.48
C TRP A 403 -13.31 15.38 14.44
N SER A 404 -13.60 15.38 15.73
CA SER A 404 -12.56 15.44 16.76
C SER A 404 -11.70 14.18 16.71
N ALA A 405 -10.37 14.31 16.79
CA ALA A 405 -9.48 13.16 16.72
C ALA A 405 -9.40 12.34 18.02
N ASP A 406 -9.85 12.91 19.15
CA ASP A 406 -9.79 12.25 20.46
C ASP A 406 -11.05 11.40 20.69
N ASP A 407 -12.24 12.02 20.53
CA ASP A 407 -13.53 11.38 20.81
C ASP A 407 -14.21 10.83 19.53
N TYR A 408 -13.65 11.12 18.35
CA TYR A 408 -14.26 10.79 17.03
C TYR A 408 -15.71 11.25 16.88
N ARG A 409 -16.06 12.36 17.55
CA ARG A 409 -17.38 12.99 17.46
C ARG A 409 -17.44 13.96 16.30
N LEU A 410 -18.59 13.99 15.64
CA LEU A 410 -18.87 14.95 14.57
C LEU A 410 -18.89 16.37 15.16
N MET A 411 -18.05 17.25 14.60
CA MET A 411 -17.96 18.65 14.98
C MET A 411 -18.83 19.52 14.09
N LYS A 412 -18.68 19.35 12.77
CA LYS A 412 -19.35 20.14 11.74
C LYS A 412 -19.57 19.30 10.49
N SER A 413 -20.75 19.43 9.90
CA SER A 413 -21.03 19.02 8.51
C SER A 413 -20.96 20.28 7.64
N LEU A 414 -20.10 20.25 6.63
CA LEU A 414 -19.95 21.28 5.62
C LEU A 414 -20.66 20.78 4.36
N GLU A 415 -21.76 21.44 4.03
CA GLU A 415 -22.62 21.12 2.91
C GLU A 415 -22.60 22.29 1.94
N GLY A 416 -22.48 21.99 0.65
CA GLY A 416 -22.39 23.03 -0.38
C GLY A 416 -21.92 22.55 -1.75
N HIS A 417 -21.45 21.30 -1.86
CA HIS A 417 -21.25 20.65 -3.17
C HIS A 417 -22.58 20.14 -3.71
N GLU A 418 -22.82 20.38 -5.00
CA GLU A 418 -24.03 19.90 -5.69
C GLU A 418 -23.89 18.43 -6.11
N GLY A 419 -22.66 17.92 -6.13
CA GLY A 419 -22.34 16.56 -6.52
C GLY A 419 -21.49 15.82 -5.49
N LYS A 420 -21.03 14.63 -5.91
CA LYS A 420 -20.13 13.79 -5.11
C LYS A 420 -18.83 14.52 -4.84
N VAL A 421 -18.33 14.49 -3.61
CA VAL A 421 -17.04 15.09 -3.30
C VAL A 421 -15.96 14.01 -3.43
N MET A 422 -14.91 14.30 -4.19
CA MET A 422 -13.92 13.33 -4.66
C MET A 422 -12.65 13.32 -3.80
N GLY A 423 -12.23 14.50 -3.31
CA GLY A 423 -11.01 14.63 -2.54
C GLY A 423 -11.02 15.84 -1.62
N VAL A 424 -10.18 15.77 -0.58
CA VAL A 424 -10.04 16.83 0.41
C VAL A 424 -8.58 17.03 0.78
N ASP A 425 -8.23 18.26 1.13
CA ASP A 425 -6.97 18.54 1.81
C ASP A 425 -7.14 19.67 2.83
N ILE A 426 -6.24 19.68 3.82
CA ILE A 426 -6.23 20.65 4.91
C ILE A 426 -4.93 21.44 4.79
N SER A 427 -5.04 22.78 4.81
CA SER A 427 -3.89 23.68 4.85
C SER A 427 -3.02 23.38 6.08
N LYS A 428 -1.69 23.53 5.95
CA LYS A 428 -0.76 23.31 7.07
C LYS A 428 -0.96 24.31 8.20
N ASP A 429 -1.45 25.50 7.88
CA ASP A 429 -1.78 26.50 8.90
C ASP A 429 -3.14 26.23 9.54
N GLY A 430 -3.89 25.25 9.04
CA GLY A 430 -5.19 24.84 9.56
C GLY A 430 -6.27 25.91 9.50
N ARG A 431 -6.09 26.92 8.63
CA ARG A 431 -7.06 28.00 8.37
C ARG A 431 -8.04 27.68 7.25
N PHE A 432 -7.60 26.88 6.29
CA PHE A 432 -8.36 26.53 5.10
C PHE A 432 -8.49 25.02 4.94
N ILE A 433 -9.66 24.59 4.48
CA ILE A 433 -9.91 23.23 4.00
C ILE A 433 -10.34 23.34 2.55
N ALA A 434 -9.75 22.55 1.66
CA ALA A 434 -10.14 22.50 0.27
C ALA A 434 -10.86 21.19 0.01
N SER A 435 -12.01 21.25 -0.65
CA SER A 435 -12.69 20.06 -1.16
C SER A 435 -12.97 20.17 -2.64
N THR A 436 -12.92 19.03 -3.33
CA THR A 436 -13.06 18.92 -4.79
C THR A 436 -14.26 18.08 -5.14
N GLY A 437 -15.06 18.56 -6.08
CA GLY A 437 -16.35 17.96 -6.43
C GLY A 437 -16.39 17.35 -7.83
N PHE A 438 -17.33 16.42 -7.99
CA PHE A 438 -17.76 15.93 -9.29
C PHE A 438 -18.53 17.00 -10.09
N ASP A 439 -18.99 18.06 -9.41
CA ASP A 439 -19.57 19.27 -10.01
C ASP A 439 -18.55 20.14 -10.76
N ARG A 440 -17.30 19.68 -10.87
CA ARG A 440 -16.14 20.32 -11.52
C ARG A 440 -15.61 21.54 -10.76
N THR A 441 -16.13 21.79 -9.57
CA THR A 441 -15.69 22.88 -8.72
C THR A 441 -14.73 22.38 -7.65
N PHE A 442 -13.91 23.29 -7.16
CA PHE A 442 -13.32 23.15 -5.84
C PHE A 442 -13.86 24.25 -4.94
N LYS A 443 -14.04 23.92 -3.66
CA LYS A 443 -14.52 24.84 -2.63
C LYS A 443 -13.46 24.97 -1.56
N LEU A 444 -13.22 26.20 -1.13
CA LEU A 444 -12.46 26.49 0.07
C LEU A 444 -13.42 26.75 1.22
N TRP A 445 -13.10 26.18 2.37
CA TRP A 445 -13.80 26.37 3.62
C TRP A 445 -12.85 27.05 4.59
N ALA A 446 -13.33 28.08 5.26
CA ALA A 446 -12.57 28.84 6.24
C ALA A 446 -13.48 29.22 7.40
N ASP A 447 -12.86 29.69 8.48
CA ASP A 447 -13.57 30.36 9.56
C ASP A 447 -14.18 31.68 9.05
N GLU A 448 -15.44 31.94 9.40
CA GLU A 448 -16.16 33.17 9.03
C GLU A 448 -15.45 34.42 9.54
N ASN A 449 -14.76 34.30 10.68
CA ASN A 449 -14.04 35.39 11.34
C ASN A 449 -12.59 35.56 10.88
N LEU A 450 -12.18 34.88 9.80
CA LEU A 450 -10.80 34.95 9.33
C LEU A 450 -10.49 36.31 8.68
N VAL A 451 -9.69 37.13 9.37
CA VAL A 451 -9.07 38.32 8.77
C VAL A 451 -7.87 37.86 7.93
N VAL A 452 -7.99 38.03 6.61
CA VAL A 452 -6.95 37.70 5.61
C VAL A 452 -5.86 38.76 5.56
#